data_AF-A0A8C7Z9I2-F1
#
_entry.id   AF-A0A8C7Z9I2-F1
#
_cell.length_a   1.000
_cell.length_b   1.000
_cell.length_c   1.000
_cell.angle_alpha   90.00
_cell.angle_beta   90.00
_cell.angle_gamma   90.00
#
_symmetry.space_group_name_H-M   'P 1'
#
loop_
_entity.id
_entity.type
_entity.pdbx_description
1 polymer ?
#
loop_
_entity_poly.entity_id
_entity_poly.type
_entity_poly.pdbx_seq_one_letter_code
_entity_poly.pdbx_strand_id
1 'polypeptide(L)'
;MSFWVYCNSCFLSAAADRQLAVTTCGHVICSVCYQKGKQKNCLICSSQCQISPLSDKSSSEVKTLFSDINVVTTKHLTEISKVISFQSRHQRKLLTHYKKRNEKLEETFVKMKQEMQNMARKLNEQSVYIAKMEKSLQHQSAMAPPVSQMSRASYSAHVQKPALQIPYNSPAPLLRHFPTTNR
;
A
#
# COMPACT_ATOMS: atom_id res chain seq x y z
N MET A 1 -5.01 -43.15 20.42
CA MET A 1 -3.72 -42.53 20.04
C MET A 1 -3.37 -42.97 18.63
N SER A 2 -2.74 -42.10 17.85
CA SER A 2 -2.34 -42.32 16.46
C SER A 2 -1.49 -43.59 16.33
N PHE A 3 -1.82 -44.47 15.39
CA PHE A 3 -1.13 -45.76 15.18
C PHE A 3 0.37 -45.61 14.86
N TRP A 4 0.79 -44.44 14.39
CA TRP A 4 2.17 -44.13 14.04
C TRP A 4 3.05 -43.76 15.24
N VAL A 5 2.47 -43.48 16.42
CA VAL A 5 3.24 -43.10 17.62
C VAL A 5 3.56 -44.34 18.45
N TYR A 6 4.84 -44.68 18.55
CA TYR A 6 5.34 -45.85 19.27
C TYR A 6 6.61 -45.51 20.05
N CYS A 7 6.96 -46.38 21.00
CA CYS A 7 8.24 -46.26 21.71
C CYS A 7 9.41 -46.60 20.77
N ASN A 8 10.41 -45.72 20.67
CA ASN A 8 11.59 -45.93 19.83
C ASN A 8 12.53 -47.07 20.32
N SER A 9 12.32 -47.61 21.52
CA SER A 9 13.13 -48.71 22.07
C SER A 9 12.48 -50.07 21.85
N CYS A 10 11.18 -50.22 22.13
CA CYS A 10 10.48 -51.51 22.02
C CYS A 10 9.49 -51.59 20.85
N PHE A 11 9.30 -50.50 20.09
CA PHE A 11 8.38 -50.41 18.95
C PHE A 11 6.91 -50.68 19.25
N LEU A 12 6.51 -50.61 20.52
CA LEU A 12 5.12 -50.77 20.93
C LEU A 12 4.43 -49.42 21.12
N SER A 13 3.16 -49.35 20.71
CA SER A 13 2.28 -48.20 20.88
C SER A 13 1.80 -48.03 22.32
N ALA A 14 1.17 -46.89 22.60
CA ALA A 14 0.55 -46.62 23.90
C ALA A 14 -0.58 -47.61 24.22
N ALA A 15 -0.68 -47.99 25.50
CA ALA A 15 -1.73 -48.83 26.06
C ALA A 15 -2.05 -48.36 27.49
N ALA A 16 -3.08 -48.93 28.14
CA ALA A 16 -3.49 -48.52 29.48
C ALA A 16 -2.36 -48.65 30.53
N ASP A 17 -1.54 -49.68 30.40
CA ASP A 17 -0.35 -49.96 31.22
C ASP A 17 0.94 -49.34 30.66
N ARG A 18 0.87 -48.69 29.49
CA ARG A 18 2.00 -48.19 28.73
C ARG A 18 1.75 -46.78 28.21
N GLN A 19 2.10 -45.80 29.04
CA GLN A 19 2.09 -44.40 28.63
C GLN A 19 3.36 -44.05 27.87
N LEU A 20 3.26 -43.13 26.91
CA LEU A 20 4.39 -42.63 26.14
C LEU A 20 4.82 -41.25 26.66
N ALA A 21 6.11 -40.95 26.52
CA ALA A 21 6.71 -39.67 26.82
C ALA A 21 7.69 -39.30 25.71
N VAL A 22 7.86 -38.00 25.45
CA VAL A 22 8.84 -37.49 24.49
C VAL A 22 10.00 -36.84 25.23
N THR A 23 11.20 -37.06 24.72
CA THR A 23 12.44 -36.43 25.20
C THR A 23 12.69 -35.12 24.46
N THR A 24 13.47 -34.20 25.04
CA THR A 24 13.90 -32.96 24.37
C THR A 24 14.72 -33.20 23.09
N CYS A 25 15.35 -34.38 22.94
CA CYS A 25 16.02 -34.76 21.70
C CYS A 25 15.09 -35.43 20.66
N GLY A 26 13.79 -35.48 20.91
CA GLY A 26 12.77 -35.95 19.96
C GLY A 26 12.44 -37.45 20.02
N HIS A 27 13.12 -38.24 20.85
CA HIS A 27 12.79 -39.66 21.00
C HIS A 27 11.57 -39.88 21.91
N VAL A 28 10.71 -40.82 21.53
CA VAL A 28 9.53 -41.26 22.27
C VAL A 28 9.85 -42.55 23.03
N ILE A 29 9.62 -42.56 24.34
CA ILE A 29 9.89 -43.69 25.23
C ILE A 29 8.65 -44.03 26.04
N CYS A 30 8.36 -45.33 26.21
CA CYS A 30 7.26 -45.77 27.06
C CYS A 30 7.67 -45.88 28.54
N SER A 31 6.68 -45.85 29.44
CA SER A 31 6.86 -46.00 30.89
C SER A 31 7.71 -47.22 31.27
N VAL A 32 7.52 -48.35 30.59
CA VAL A 32 8.25 -49.61 30.84
C VAL A 32 9.73 -49.51 30.44
N CYS A 33 10.03 -48.99 29.25
CA CYS A 33 11.41 -48.81 28.81
C CYS A 33 12.12 -47.71 29.60
N TYR A 34 11.40 -46.67 30.02
CA TYR A 34 11.94 -45.60 30.85
C TYR A 34 12.47 -46.13 32.19
N GLN A 35 11.73 -47.04 32.85
CA GLN A 35 12.16 -47.65 34.11
C GLN A 35 13.44 -48.50 33.99
N LYS A 36 13.71 -49.06 32.80
CA LYS A 36 14.93 -49.85 32.53
C LYS A 36 16.16 -48.98 32.24
N GLY A 37 15.96 -47.69 31.98
CA GLY A 37 17.01 -46.74 31.61
C GLY A 37 17.59 -45.97 32.79
N LYS A 38 18.67 -45.22 32.53
CA LYS A 38 19.21 -44.25 33.49
C LYS A 38 18.36 -42.98 33.48
N GLN A 39 17.94 -42.52 34.65
CA GLN A 39 17.16 -41.28 34.78
C GLN A 39 17.91 -40.09 34.17
N LYS A 40 17.17 -39.16 33.56
CA LYS A 40 17.66 -37.94 32.88
C LYS A 40 18.46 -38.17 31.58
N ASN A 41 18.72 -39.42 31.18
CA ASN A 41 19.37 -39.73 29.91
C ASN A 41 18.35 -40.32 28.93
N CYS A 42 18.45 -39.94 27.67
CA CYS A 42 17.67 -40.56 26.60
C CYS A 42 18.12 -42.00 26.38
N LEU A 43 17.19 -42.96 26.39
CA LEU A 43 17.50 -44.38 26.18
C LEU A 43 18.01 -44.68 24.76
N ILE A 44 17.76 -43.80 23.79
CA ILE A 44 18.13 -44.03 22.37
C ILE A 44 19.50 -43.43 22.04
N CYS A 45 19.71 -42.15 22.33
CA CYS A 45 20.94 -41.44 21.97
C CYS A 45 21.86 -41.13 23.16
N SER A 46 21.50 -41.54 24.39
CA SER A 46 22.28 -41.35 25.63
C SER A 46 22.51 -39.90 26.08
N SER A 47 22.01 -38.91 25.34
CA SER A 47 22.11 -37.50 25.72
C SER A 47 21.27 -37.19 26.97
N GLN A 48 21.68 -36.17 27.73
CA GLN A 48 20.88 -35.68 28.85
C GLN A 48 19.65 -34.95 28.32
N CYS A 49 18.46 -35.42 28.68
CA CYS A 49 17.19 -34.91 28.16
C CYS A 49 16.17 -34.72 29.27
N GLN A 50 15.33 -33.69 29.12
CA GLN A 50 14.07 -33.65 29.86
C GLN A 50 13.07 -34.58 29.18
N ILE A 51 12.20 -35.19 29.98
CA ILE A 51 11.18 -36.13 29.53
C ILE A 51 9.83 -35.56 29.88
N SER A 52 8.97 -35.41 28.88
CA SER A 52 7.63 -34.86 29.03
C SER A 52 6.60 -35.93 28.65
N PRO A 53 5.69 -36.31 29.58
CA PRO A 53 4.62 -37.25 29.28
C PRO A 53 3.77 -36.77 28.11
N LEU A 54 3.41 -37.70 27.20
CA LEU A 54 2.42 -37.46 26.16
C LEU A 54 1.04 -37.74 26.75
N SER A 55 0.33 -36.66 27.07
CA SER A 55 -0.97 -36.69 27.72
C SER A 55 -1.81 -35.49 27.31
N ASP A 56 -3.06 -35.46 27.77
CA ASP A 56 -3.93 -34.29 27.57
C ASP A 56 -3.42 -33.03 28.26
N LYS A 57 -2.41 -33.13 29.14
CA LYS A 57 -1.76 -31.99 29.81
C LYS A 57 -0.49 -31.52 29.11
N SER A 58 -0.06 -32.16 28.02
CA SER A 58 1.11 -31.72 27.25
C SER A 58 0.91 -30.31 26.69
N SER A 59 2.02 -29.58 26.49
CA SER A 59 1.98 -28.24 25.90
C SER A 59 1.41 -28.27 24.48
N SER A 60 0.89 -27.13 24.02
CA SER A 60 0.34 -26.99 22.66
C SER A 60 1.36 -27.37 21.58
N GLU A 61 2.62 -26.98 21.76
CA GLU A 61 3.72 -27.31 20.85
C GLU A 61 3.95 -28.82 20.77
N VAL A 62 4.08 -29.50 21.91
CA VAL A 62 4.24 -30.95 21.95
C VAL A 62 3.04 -31.65 21.33
N LYS A 63 1.81 -31.24 21.66
CA LYS A 63 0.60 -31.82 21.07
C LYS A 63 0.56 -31.67 19.54
N THR A 64 1.03 -30.54 19.02
CA THR A 64 1.07 -30.27 17.58
C THR A 64 1.99 -31.27 16.86
N LEU A 65 3.12 -31.65 17.45
CA LEU A 65 4.04 -32.65 16.88
C LEU A 65 3.38 -34.03 16.67
N PHE A 66 2.40 -34.38 17.50
CA PHE A 66 1.71 -35.68 17.46
C PHE A 66 0.28 -35.60 16.88
N SER A 67 -0.13 -34.42 16.42
CA SER A 67 -1.44 -34.21 15.81
C SER A 67 -1.48 -34.73 14.37
N ASP A 68 -2.68 -34.98 13.86
CA ASP A 68 -2.87 -35.32 12.45
C ASP A 68 -2.37 -34.18 11.56
N ILE A 69 -1.57 -34.51 10.54
CA ILE A 69 -0.98 -33.52 9.64
C ILE A 69 -2.05 -32.70 8.93
N ASN A 70 -3.19 -33.28 8.56
CA ASN A 70 -4.28 -32.57 7.90
C ASN A 70 -4.88 -31.52 8.84
N VAL A 71 -5.02 -31.83 10.14
CA VAL A 71 -5.52 -30.86 11.14
C VAL A 71 -4.57 -29.67 11.26
N VAL A 72 -3.25 -29.93 11.36
CA VAL A 72 -2.23 -28.89 11.45
C VAL A 72 -2.21 -28.04 10.17
N THR A 73 -2.22 -28.68 9.00
CA THR A 73 -2.24 -28.02 7.70
C THR A 73 -3.49 -27.17 7.53
N THR A 74 -4.68 -27.71 7.78
CA THR A 74 -5.94 -26.96 7.66
C THR A 74 -5.97 -25.74 8.56
N LYS A 75 -5.49 -25.86 9.81
CA LYS A 75 -5.40 -24.72 10.74
C LYS A 75 -4.56 -23.59 10.14
N HIS A 76 -3.32 -23.89 9.75
CA HIS A 76 -2.41 -22.87 9.24
C HIS A 76 -2.83 -22.30 7.89
N LEU A 77 -3.31 -23.13 6.96
CA LEU A 77 -3.84 -22.64 5.68
C LEU A 77 -5.05 -21.73 5.87
N THR A 78 -5.91 -22.01 6.85
CA THR A 78 -7.05 -21.15 7.19
C THR A 78 -6.59 -19.81 7.72
N GLU A 79 -5.60 -19.78 8.62
CA GLU A 79 -5.01 -18.55 9.15
C GLU A 79 -4.38 -17.70 8.04
N ILE A 80 -3.57 -18.32 7.17
CA ILE A 80 -2.95 -17.66 6.03
C ILE A 80 -4.02 -17.10 5.08
N SER A 81 -5.05 -17.87 4.76
CA SER A 81 -6.13 -17.46 3.88
C SER A 81 -6.89 -16.24 4.40
N LYS A 82 -7.11 -16.16 5.73
CA LYS A 82 -7.71 -14.99 6.38
C LYS A 82 -6.85 -13.74 6.21
N VAL A 83 -5.53 -13.87 6.41
CA VAL A 83 -4.57 -12.77 6.24
C VAL A 83 -4.58 -12.27 4.80
N ILE A 84 -4.47 -13.18 3.82
CA ILE A 84 -4.52 -12.85 2.39
C ILE A 84 -5.84 -12.12 2.06
N SER A 85 -6.97 -12.67 2.48
CA SER A 85 -8.29 -12.08 2.23
C SER A 85 -8.41 -10.66 2.77
N PHE A 86 -7.90 -10.42 3.98
CA PHE A 86 -7.88 -9.09 4.58
C PHE A 86 -7.02 -8.12 3.75
N GLN A 87 -5.78 -8.52 3.41
CA GLN A 87 -4.84 -7.70 2.66
C GLN A 87 -5.38 -7.36 1.26
N SER A 88 -5.91 -8.34 0.53
CA SER A 88 -6.50 -8.13 -0.80
C SER A 88 -7.69 -7.17 -0.74
N ARG A 89 -8.55 -7.28 0.29
CA ARG A 89 -9.67 -6.36 0.49
C ARG A 89 -9.19 -4.93 0.77
N HIS A 90 -8.15 -4.78 1.59
CA HIS A 90 -7.57 -3.47 1.90
C HIS A 90 -6.94 -2.82 0.66
N GLN A 91 -6.13 -3.58 -0.08
CA GLN A 91 -5.53 -3.13 -1.36
C GLN A 91 -6.60 -2.72 -2.37
N ARG A 92 -7.68 -3.50 -2.52
CA ARG A 92 -8.79 -3.17 -3.41
C ARG A 92 -9.43 -1.82 -3.06
N LYS A 93 -9.68 -1.56 -1.77
CA LYS A 93 -10.23 -0.27 -1.32
C LYS A 93 -9.32 0.90 -1.70
N LEU A 94 -8.00 0.73 -1.53
CA LEU A 94 -7.01 1.75 -1.90
C LEU A 94 -7.02 2.02 -3.41
N LEU A 95 -7.03 0.96 -4.22
CA LEU A 95 -7.10 1.07 -5.67
C LEU A 95 -8.39 1.76 -6.13
N THR A 96 -9.54 1.39 -5.55
CA THR A 96 -10.83 2.04 -5.84
C THR A 96 -10.80 3.53 -5.51
N HIS A 97 -10.20 3.91 -4.37
CA HIS A 97 -10.06 5.32 -3.99
C HIS A 97 -9.25 6.11 -5.02
N TYR A 98 -8.07 5.61 -5.42
CA TYR A 98 -7.24 6.30 -6.40
C TYR A 98 -7.85 6.31 -7.80
N LYS A 99 -8.54 5.24 -8.20
CA LYS A 99 -9.29 5.22 -9.47
C LYS A 99 -10.32 6.35 -9.51
N LYS A 100 -11.16 6.47 -8.47
CA LYS A 100 -12.16 7.54 -8.35
C LYS A 100 -11.53 8.94 -8.33
N ARG A 101 -10.38 9.08 -7.64
CA ARG A 101 -9.65 10.36 -7.62
C ARG A 101 -9.14 10.73 -9.01
N ASN A 102 -8.58 9.76 -9.74
CA ASN A 102 -8.06 9.99 -11.09
C ASN A 102 -9.20 10.33 -12.07
N GLU A 103 -10.34 9.64 -11.99
CA GLU A 103 -11.54 9.96 -12.80
C GLU A 103 -12.00 11.41 -12.57
N LYS A 104 -12.05 11.87 -11.32
CA LYS A 104 -12.43 13.26 -11.00
C LYS A 104 -11.41 14.28 -11.54
N LEU A 105 -10.12 13.95 -11.48
CA LEU A 105 -9.07 14.81 -12.04
C LEU A 105 -9.18 14.91 -13.56
N GLU A 106 -9.43 13.78 -14.23
CA GLU A 106 -9.63 13.72 -15.68
C GLU A 106 -10.85 14.55 -16.10
N GLU A 107 -11.99 14.40 -15.43
CA GLU A 107 -13.19 15.21 -15.69
C GLU A 107 -12.92 16.71 -15.55
N THR A 108 -12.15 17.09 -14.51
CA THR A 108 -11.79 18.49 -14.25
C THR A 108 -10.87 19.01 -15.35
N PHE A 109 -9.90 18.21 -15.78
CA PHE A 109 -8.96 18.54 -16.83
C PHE A 109 -9.67 18.76 -18.17
N VAL A 110 -10.61 17.87 -18.53
CA VAL A 110 -11.42 17.99 -19.76
C VAL A 110 -12.24 19.29 -19.74
N LYS A 111 -12.89 19.62 -18.62
CA LYS A 111 -13.64 20.88 -18.47
C LYS A 111 -12.74 22.10 -18.65
N MET A 112 -11.59 22.13 -17.98
CA MET A 112 -10.64 23.23 -18.07
C MET A 112 -10.10 23.40 -19.49
N LYS A 113 -9.84 22.30 -20.21
CA LYS A 113 -9.45 22.33 -21.62
C LYS A 113 -10.54 22.94 -22.50
N GLN A 114 -11.80 22.58 -22.27
CA GLN A 114 -12.93 23.12 -23.03
C GLN A 114 -13.12 24.62 -22.77
N GLU A 115 -13.00 25.06 -21.52
CA GLU A 115 -13.06 26.47 -21.13
C GLU A 115 -11.93 27.27 -21.77
N MET A 116 -10.71 26.74 -21.76
CA MET A 116 -9.54 27.35 -22.40
C MET A 116 -9.74 27.52 -23.91
N GLN A 117 -10.27 26.50 -24.59
CA GLN A 117 -10.58 26.58 -26.02
C GLN A 117 -11.69 27.61 -26.32
N ASN A 118 -12.72 27.69 -25.47
CA ASN A 118 -13.77 28.70 -25.60
C ASN A 118 -13.23 30.11 -25.39
N MET A 119 -12.35 30.31 -24.41
CA MET A 119 -11.72 31.60 -24.14
C MET A 119 -10.80 32.04 -25.29
N ALA A 120 -10.00 31.11 -25.83
CA ALA A 120 -9.15 31.37 -27.00
C ALA A 120 -9.98 31.83 -28.22
N ARG A 121 -11.14 31.21 -28.46
CA ARG A 121 -12.05 31.61 -29.54
C ARG A 121 -12.57 33.04 -29.35
N LYS A 122 -13.06 33.37 -28.15
CA LYS A 122 -13.56 34.72 -27.82
C LYS A 122 -12.47 35.78 -27.96
N LEU A 123 -11.25 35.49 -27.52
CA LEU A 123 -10.11 36.39 -27.69
C LEU A 123 -9.80 36.63 -29.17
N ASN A 124 -9.85 35.59 -30.01
CA ASN A 124 -9.67 35.72 -31.44
C ASN A 124 -10.78 36.56 -32.10
N GLU A 125 -12.05 36.31 -31.74
CA GLU A 125 -13.20 37.11 -32.21
C GLU A 125 -13.06 38.59 -31.84
N GLN A 126 -12.68 38.88 -30.59
CA GLN A 126 -12.42 40.26 -30.14
C GLN A 126 -11.25 40.90 -30.89
N SER A 127 -10.15 40.16 -31.12
CA SER A 127 -9.01 40.66 -31.88
C SER A 127 -9.38 41.02 -33.32
N VAL A 128 -10.15 40.16 -34.00
CA VAL A 128 -10.66 40.43 -35.35
C VAL A 128 -11.58 41.65 -35.37
N TYR A 129 -12.46 41.79 -34.37
CA TYR A 129 -13.35 42.94 -34.27
C TYR A 129 -12.58 44.25 -34.06
N ILE A 130 -11.59 44.27 -33.16
CA ILE A 130 -10.73 45.43 -32.92
C ILE A 130 -10.00 45.83 -34.20
N ALA A 131 -9.37 44.88 -34.90
CA ALA A 131 -8.67 45.15 -36.15
C ALA A 131 -9.59 45.77 -37.23
N LYS A 132 -10.85 45.32 -37.30
CA LYS A 132 -11.86 45.90 -38.22
C LYS A 132 -12.22 47.33 -37.84
N MET A 133 -12.40 47.61 -36.55
CA MET A 133 -12.67 48.96 -36.03
C MET A 133 -11.50 49.91 -36.30
N GLU A 134 -10.27 49.46 -36.03
CA GLU A 134 -9.04 50.24 -36.29
C GLU A 134 -8.90 50.60 -37.78
N LYS A 135 -9.11 49.64 -38.68
CA LYS A 135 -9.10 49.89 -40.14
C LYS A 135 -10.16 50.92 -40.57
N SER A 136 -11.35 50.87 -39.96
CA SER A 136 -12.44 51.81 -40.26
C SER A 136 -12.09 53.23 -39.78
N LEU A 137 -11.46 53.36 -38.61
CA LEU A 137 -11.01 54.64 -38.06
C LEU A 137 -9.89 55.27 -38.92
N GLN A 138 -8.96 54.45 -39.41
CA GLN A 138 -7.91 54.88 -40.35
C GLN A 138 -8.51 55.40 -41.68
N HIS A 139 -9.56 54.76 -42.19
CA HIS A 139 -10.26 55.23 -43.39
C HIS A 139 -10.99 56.56 -43.18
N GLN A 140 -11.64 56.76 -42.02
CA GLN A 140 -12.30 58.03 -41.71
C GLN A 140 -11.32 59.19 -41.53
N SER A 141 -10.16 58.93 -40.92
CA SER A 141 -9.11 59.94 -40.74
C SER A 141 -8.39 60.31 -42.05
N ALA A 142 -8.37 59.43 -43.06
CA ALA A 142 -7.86 59.73 -44.40
C ALA A 142 -8.82 60.56 -45.28
N MET A 143 -10.11 60.63 -44.93
CA MET A 143 -11.16 61.35 -45.68
C MET A 143 -11.55 62.70 -45.06
N ALA A 144 -10.95 63.09 -43.94
CA ALA A 144 -11.14 64.40 -43.32
C ALA A 144 -10.27 65.46 -44.01
N PRO A 145 -10.76 66.70 -44.23
CA PRO A 145 -9.94 67.78 -44.77
C PRO A 145 -8.81 68.13 -43.77
N PRO A 146 -7.67 68.69 -44.22
CA PRO A 146 -6.58 69.05 -43.32
C PRO A 146 -7.06 70.16 -42.39
N VAL A 147 -7.44 69.80 -41.16
CA VAL A 147 -7.69 70.78 -40.11
C VAL A 147 -6.34 71.22 -39.59
N SER A 148 -6.08 72.51 -39.78
CA SER A 148 -4.89 73.24 -39.39
C SER A 148 -4.42 72.86 -37.98
N GLN A 149 -3.13 72.58 -37.88
CA GLN A 149 -2.40 72.46 -36.62
C GLN A 149 -2.72 73.68 -35.74
N MET A 150 -3.31 73.42 -34.57
CA MET A 150 -3.28 74.38 -33.49
C MET A 150 -2.57 73.74 -32.32
N SER A 151 -1.39 74.29 -32.05
CA SER A 151 -0.44 73.91 -31.02
C SER A 151 -1.12 73.58 -29.70
N ARG A 152 -0.82 72.41 -29.13
CA ARG A 152 -1.04 72.18 -27.71
C ARG A 152 0.23 71.68 -27.06
N ALA A 153 0.63 72.49 -26.08
CA ALA A 153 1.85 72.41 -25.31
C ALA A 153 2.06 71.03 -24.67
N SER A 154 3.34 70.71 -24.59
CA SER A 154 3.95 69.64 -23.82
C SER A 154 3.50 69.63 -22.36
N TYR A 155 2.97 68.48 -21.92
CA TYR A 155 3.00 68.08 -20.52
C TYR A 155 3.55 66.66 -20.46
N SER A 156 4.85 66.56 -20.16
CA SER A 156 5.46 65.33 -19.67
C SER A 156 4.88 65.04 -18.28
N ALA A 157 4.08 63.99 -18.16
CA ALA A 157 3.78 63.37 -16.88
C ALA A 157 4.30 61.94 -16.91
N HIS A 158 5.57 61.81 -16.51
CA HIS A 158 6.11 60.58 -15.95
C HIS A 158 5.17 60.11 -14.83
N VAL A 159 4.54 58.95 -14.99
CA VAL A 159 4.05 58.16 -13.85
C VAL A 159 4.60 56.75 -14.00
N GLN A 160 5.59 56.47 -13.17
CA GLN A 160 6.14 55.16 -12.90
C GLN A 160 5.14 54.36 -12.03
N LYS A 161 4.75 53.15 -12.49
CA LYS A 161 4.46 51.91 -11.72
C LYS A 161 3.39 51.93 -10.59
N PRO A 162 2.83 50.78 -10.12
CA PRO A 162 3.36 49.42 -10.23
C PRO A 162 2.42 48.35 -10.82
N ALA A 163 3.05 47.33 -11.37
CA ALA A 163 2.45 46.02 -11.57
C ALA A 163 1.99 45.47 -10.21
N LEU A 164 0.71 45.12 -10.10
CA LEU A 164 0.23 44.26 -9.03
C LEU A 164 0.82 42.86 -9.27
N GLN A 165 1.91 42.57 -8.56
CA GLN A 165 2.37 41.21 -8.34
C GLN A 165 1.30 40.48 -7.53
N ILE A 166 0.46 39.69 -8.20
CA ILE A 166 -0.31 38.66 -7.53
C ILE A 166 0.66 37.49 -7.29
N PRO A 167 0.83 36.99 -6.06
CA PRO A 167 1.72 35.87 -5.78
C PRO A 167 1.19 34.62 -6.48
N TYR A 168 1.96 34.10 -7.43
CA TYR A 168 1.75 32.75 -7.95
C TYR A 168 2.17 31.76 -6.86
N ASN A 169 1.19 31.27 -6.08
CA ASN A 169 1.41 30.12 -5.22
C ASN A 169 1.44 28.87 -6.11
N SER A 170 2.66 28.48 -6.48
CA SER A 170 2.94 27.17 -7.04
C SER A 170 2.60 26.10 -5.98
N PRO A 171 1.80 25.06 -6.29
CA PRO A 171 1.65 23.94 -5.36
C PRO A 171 3.01 23.26 -5.25
N ALA A 172 3.58 23.26 -4.03
CA ALA A 172 4.85 22.63 -3.74
C ALA A 172 4.94 21.21 -4.32
N PRO A 173 6.10 20.77 -4.85
CA PRO A 173 6.30 19.39 -5.21
C PRO A 173 6.28 18.56 -3.94
N LEU A 174 5.25 17.70 -3.78
CA LEU A 174 5.24 16.72 -2.70
C LEU A 174 6.42 15.77 -2.90
N LEU A 175 7.48 15.98 -2.11
CA LEU A 175 8.57 15.06 -1.89
C LEU A 175 7.99 13.68 -1.58
N ARG A 176 8.23 12.74 -2.51
CA ARG A 176 8.02 11.31 -2.25
C ARG A 176 9.06 10.86 -1.25
N HIS A 177 8.67 10.73 0.01
CA HIS A 177 9.41 9.88 0.94
C HIS A 177 9.10 8.42 0.60
N PHE A 178 10.07 7.75 -0.02
CA PHE A 178 10.13 6.30 -0.05
C PHE A 178 10.67 5.82 1.31
N PRO A 179 10.03 4.85 1.98
CA PRO A 179 10.66 4.18 3.11
C PRO A 179 11.84 3.36 2.60
N THR A 180 13.04 3.66 3.07
CA THR A 180 14.19 2.77 2.95
C THR A 180 13.92 1.52 3.79
N THR A 181 13.67 0.40 3.13
CA THR A 181 13.80 -0.92 3.74
C THR A 181 15.28 -1.18 3.97
N ASN A 182 15.75 -1.04 5.21
CA ASN A 182 17.03 -1.63 5.61
C ASN A 182 16.89 -3.16 5.57
N ARG A 183 17.85 -3.77 4.89
CA ARG A 183 18.11 -5.21 4.88
C ARG A 183 19.26 -5.50 5.83
#